data_AF-A0A811L535-F1
#
_entry.id   AF-A0A811L535-F1
#
_cell.length_a   1.000
_cell.length_b   1.000
_cell.length_c   1.000
_cell.angle_alpha   90.00
_cell.angle_beta   90.00
_cell.angle_gamma   90.00
#
_symmetry.space_group_name_H-M   'P 1'
#
loop_
_entity.id
_entity.type
_entity.pdbx_description
1 polymer ?
#
loop_
_entity_poly.entity_id
_entity_poly.type
_entity_poly.pdbx_seq_one_letter_code
_entity_poly.pdbx_strand_id
1 'polypeptide(L)'
;MAHQFTRVEKAAPIFQRVSGLIKAGQLRWEDRPLWFDVYVLCPPIHKPTWNLEMPKKDDPVRQLFYPEDTIRARFYKTYGSPGVINLHVGSKSKTVSELFTETYQRLKTEKPEATEDELFEDTTNVLVEDGIRLRKRRTQQKQD
;
A
#
# COMPACT_ATOMS: atom_id res chain seq x y z
N MET A 1 -17.65 42.88 -13.27
CA MET A 1 -18.74 41.94 -12.92
C MET A 1 -18.32 40.48 -13.08
N ALA A 2 -17.77 40.03 -14.23
CA ALA A 2 -17.37 38.62 -14.45
C ALA A 2 -16.28 38.08 -13.49
N HIS A 3 -15.31 38.90 -13.09
CA HIS A 3 -14.18 38.50 -12.22
C HIS A 3 -14.64 38.01 -10.83
N GLN A 4 -15.70 38.59 -10.27
CA GLN A 4 -16.24 38.22 -8.94
C GLN A 4 -16.77 36.77 -8.93
N PHE A 5 -17.40 36.32 -10.03
CA PHE A 5 -17.95 34.96 -10.16
C PHE A 5 -16.87 33.89 -10.43
N THR A 6 -15.73 34.30 -10.99
CA THR A 6 -14.59 33.40 -11.26
C THR A 6 -13.75 33.05 -10.04
N ARG A 7 -13.97 33.70 -8.90
CA ARG A 7 -13.20 33.52 -7.65
C ARG A 7 -14.03 32.94 -6.50
N VAL A 8 -15.07 32.19 -6.82
CA VAL A 8 -15.95 31.53 -5.85
C VAL A 8 -15.70 30.02 -5.89
N GLU A 9 -14.71 29.56 -5.13
CA GLU A 9 -14.29 28.16 -5.10
C GLU A 9 -15.33 27.22 -4.46
N LYS A 10 -16.13 27.74 -3.52
CA LYS A 10 -17.15 26.94 -2.81
C LYS A 10 -18.43 26.71 -3.59
N ALA A 11 -18.74 27.57 -4.57
CA ALA A 11 -20.03 27.53 -5.27
C ALA A 11 -20.11 26.42 -6.32
N ALA A 12 -19.03 26.18 -7.07
CA ALA A 12 -19.00 25.14 -8.10
C ALA A 12 -17.57 24.78 -8.53
N PRO A 13 -17.35 23.55 -9.03
CA PRO A 13 -16.11 23.14 -9.68
C PRO A 13 -15.69 24.09 -10.80
N ILE A 14 -14.38 24.22 -11.01
CA ILE A 14 -13.80 25.11 -12.04
C ILE A 14 -14.39 24.88 -13.43
N PHE A 15 -14.63 23.61 -13.79
CA PHE A 15 -15.19 23.23 -15.09
C PHE A 15 -16.59 23.79 -15.30
N GLN A 16 -17.46 23.69 -14.29
CA GLN A 16 -18.83 24.23 -14.36
C GLN A 16 -18.83 25.75 -14.42
N ARG A 17 -17.93 26.41 -13.70
CA ARG A 17 -17.81 27.88 -13.72
C ARG A 17 -17.37 28.39 -15.09
N VAL A 18 -16.34 27.79 -15.68
CA VAL A 18 -15.88 28.15 -17.04
C VAL A 18 -16.95 27.80 -18.08
N SER A 19 -17.56 26.62 -18.00
CA SER A 19 -18.66 26.24 -18.90
C SER A 19 -19.85 27.20 -18.83
N GLY A 20 -20.19 27.66 -17.63
CA GLY A 20 -21.25 28.64 -17.41
C GLY A 20 -20.93 30.00 -18.00
N LEU A 21 -19.68 30.47 -17.87
CA LEU A 21 -19.23 31.72 -18.47
C LEU A 21 -19.27 31.68 -20.00
N ILE A 22 -18.87 30.55 -20.59
CA ILE A 22 -18.97 30.31 -22.04
C ILE A 22 -20.43 30.36 -22.48
N LYS A 23 -21.31 29.61 -21.80
CA LYS A 23 -22.75 29.56 -22.13
C LYS A 23 -23.46 30.90 -21.96
N ALA A 24 -23.05 31.71 -20.99
CA ALA A 24 -23.59 33.05 -20.74
C ALA A 24 -23.01 34.12 -21.68
N GLY A 25 -22.10 33.76 -22.60
CA GLY A 25 -21.43 34.68 -23.52
C GLY A 25 -20.44 35.64 -22.84
N GLN A 26 -20.09 35.40 -21.57
CA GLN A 26 -19.12 36.21 -20.81
C GLN A 26 -17.67 35.78 -21.08
N LEU A 27 -17.47 34.58 -21.59
CA LEU A 27 -16.19 34.07 -22.09
C LEU A 27 -16.40 33.56 -23.52
N ARG A 28 -15.61 34.07 -24.48
CA ARG A 28 -15.67 33.60 -25.87
C ARG A 28 -15.16 32.15 -25.94
N TRP A 29 -15.70 31.36 -26.87
CA TRP A 29 -15.29 29.96 -27.02
C TRP A 29 -13.81 29.83 -27.41
N GLU A 30 -13.30 30.78 -28.18
CA GLU A 30 -11.91 30.84 -28.64
C GLU A 30 -10.94 31.17 -27.50
N ASP A 31 -11.42 31.84 -26.45
CA ASP A 31 -10.63 32.22 -25.27
C ASP A 31 -10.69 31.19 -24.13
N ARG A 32 -11.29 30.01 -24.38
CA ARG A 32 -11.38 28.97 -23.34
C ARG A 32 -9.99 28.54 -22.89
N PRO A 33 -9.80 28.19 -21.61
CA PRO A 33 -8.50 27.73 -21.12
C PRO A 33 -8.03 26.46 -21.84
N LEU A 34 -6.72 26.32 -22.04
CA LEU A 34 -6.11 25.15 -22.70
C LEU A 34 -6.53 23.82 -22.06
N TRP A 35 -6.67 23.79 -20.73
CA TRP A 35 -7.08 22.58 -19.99
C TRP A 35 -8.56 22.20 -20.21
N PHE A 36 -9.40 23.11 -20.72
CA PHE A 36 -10.84 22.87 -20.85
C PHE A 36 -11.13 21.68 -21.75
N ASP A 37 -10.46 21.62 -22.90
CA ASP A 37 -10.64 20.52 -23.87
C ASP A 37 -10.12 19.19 -23.29
N VAL A 38 -9.02 19.22 -22.55
CA VAL A 38 -8.50 18.04 -21.83
C VAL A 38 -9.52 17.52 -20.81
N TYR A 39 -10.17 18.43 -20.08
CA TYR A 39 -11.20 18.06 -19.10
C TYR A 39 -12.45 17.48 -19.79
N VAL A 40 -12.85 18.01 -20.94
CA VAL A 40 -13.99 17.48 -21.73
C VAL A 40 -13.70 16.07 -22.24
N LEU A 41 -12.47 15.83 -22.73
CA LEU A 41 -12.06 14.52 -23.25
C LEU A 41 -11.83 13.49 -22.15
N CYS A 42 -11.22 13.91 -21.04
CA CYS A 42 -10.84 13.04 -19.92
C CYS A 42 -11.35 13.62 -18.59
N PRO A 43 -12.68 13.59 -18.35
CA PRO A 43 -13.22 14.11 -17.11
C PRO A 43 -12.78 13.26 -15.91
N PRO A 44 -12.55 13.86 -14.73
CA PRO A 44 -12.23 13.11 -13.53
C PRO A 44 -13.43 12.27 -13.08
N ILE A 45 -13.16 11.11 -12.46
CA ILE A 45 -14.19 10.19 -11.95
C ILE A 45 -15.14 10.91 -10.98
N HIS A 46 -14.56 11.70 -10.08
CA HIS A 46 -15.30 12.53 -9.12
C HIS A 46 -15.11 14.00 -9.47
N LYS A 47 -16.20 14.77 -9.49
CA LYS A 47 -16.11 16.21 -9.74
C LYS A 47 -15.37 16.88 -8.57
N PRO A 48 -14.42 17.79 -8.83
CA PRO A 48 -13.67 18.47 -7.77
C PRO A 48 -14.56 19.56 -7.14
N THR A 49 -15.45 19.15 -6.24
CA THR A 49 -16.25 20.04 -5.40
C THR A 49 -15.45 20.44 -4.15
N TRP A 50 -15.77 21.59 -3.57
CA TRP A 50 -15.03 22.12 -2.41
C TRP A 50 -15.13 21.22 -1.17
N ASN A 51 -16.26 20.53 -1.01
CA ASN A 51 -16.59 19.62 0.08
C ASN A 51 -16.76 18.19 -0.43
N LEU A 52 -15.91 17.74 -1.34
CA LEU A 52 -15.99 16.38 -1.87
C LEU A 52 -15.84 15.36 -0.73
N GLU A 53 -16.95 14.74 -0.34
CA GLU A 53 -16.96 13.63 0.61
C GLU A 53 -16.80 12.34 -0.17
N MET A 54 -15.66 11.68 0.03
CA MET A 54 -15.42 10.37 -0.57
C MET A 54 -16.32 9.34 0.11
N PRO A 55 -16.82 8.33 -0.62
CA PRO A 55 -17.78 7.35 -0.09
C PRO A 55 -17.27 6.56 1.12
N LYS A 56 -15.95 6.55 1.36
CA LYS A 56 -15.28 5.84 2.45
C LYS A 56 -14.61 6.78 3.46
N LYS A 57 -15.07 8.03 3.56
CA LYS A 57 -14.48 9.04 4.45
C LYS A 57 -14.51 8.60 5.92
N ASP A 58 -15.62 8.01 6.34
CA ASP A 58 -15.84 7.59 7.73
C ASP A 58 -15.55 6.10 7.96
N ASP A 59 -15.19 5.37 6.89
CA ASP A 59 -14.85 3.95 7.00
C ASP A 59 -13.48 3.79 7.68
N PRO A 60 -13.38 2.97 8.74
CA PRO A 60 -12.09 2.67 9.34
C PRO A 60 -11.21 1.95 8.33
N VAL A 61 -9.96 2.39 8.20
CA VAL A 61 -8.98 1.75 7.32
C VAL A 61 -8.73 0.32 7.82
N ARG A 62 -8.98 -0.66 6.95
CA ARG A 62 -8.78 -2.08 7.28
C ARG A 62 -7.29 -2.37 7.44
N GLN A 63 -6.94 -3.09 8.50
CA GLN A 63 -5.59 -3.63 8.66
C GLN A 63 -5.37 -4.76 7.64
N LEU A 64 -4.26 -4.71 6.91
CA LEU A 64 -3.88 -5.70 5.93
C LEU A 64 -2.94 -6.71 6.59
N PHE A 65 -3.48 -7.87 6.95
CA PHE A 65 -2.71 -9.01 7.44
C PHE A 65 -2.81 -10.16 6.44
N TYR A 66 -1.69 -10.81 6.21
CA TYR A 66 -1.60 -12.00 5.38
C TYR A 66 -1.36 -13.24 6.24
N PRO A 67 -1.75 -14.45 5.78
CA PRO A 67 -1.54 -15.68 6.53
C PRO A 67 -0.07 -15.93 6.90
N GLU A 68 0.86 -15.52 6.04
CA GLU A 68 2.29 -15.63 6.29
C GLU A 68 2.82 -14.70 7.39
N ASP A 69 2.10 -13.64 7.75
CA ASP A 69 2.56 -12.68 8.75
C ASP A 69 2.64 -13.32 10.14
N THR A 70 1.84 -14.37 10.40
CA THR A 70 1.96 -15.19 11.62
C THR A 70 3.33 -15.86 11.71
N ILE A 71 3.81 -16.40 10.58
CA ILE A 71 5.11 -17.07 10.49
C ILE A 71 6.24 -16.04 10.58
N ARG A 72 6.10 -14.90 9.88
CA ARG A 72 7.07 -13.79 9.96
C ARG A 72 7.18 -13.26 11.39
N ALA A 73 6.05 -13.07 12.09
CA ALA A 73 6.03 -12.65 13.48
C ALA A 73 6.76 -13.64 14.39
N ARG A 74 6.52 -14.94 14.22
CA ARG A 74 7.24 -16.01 14.95
C ARG A 74 8.74 -16.00 14.62
N PHE A 75 9.11 -15.84 13.35
CA PHE A 75 10.50 -15.73 12.91
C PHE A 75 11.21 -14.54 13.56
N TYR A 76 10.65 -13.33 13.47
CA TYR A 76 11.26 -12.13 14.04
C TYR A 76 11.29 -12.13 15.57
N LYS A 77 10.34 -12.82 16.22
CA LYS A 77 10.37 -13.04 17.68
C LYS A 77 11.56 -13.92 18.08
N THR A 78 11.83 -14.99 17.32
CA THR A 78 12.86 -15.98 17.63
C THR A 78 14.27 -15.54 17.22
N TYR A 79 14.44 -15.02 16.01
CA TYR A 79 15.75 -14.70 15.42
C TYR A 79 16.06 -13.20 15.41
N GLY A 80 15.06 -12.34 15.56
CA GLY A 80 15.24 -10.90 15.39
C GLY A 80 15.50 -10.54 13.92
N SER A 81 16.18 -9.41 13.70
CA SER A 81 16.52 -8.98 12.35
C SER A 81 17.74 -9.77 11.83
N PRO A 82 17.61 -10.55 10.74
CA PRO A 82 18.68 -11.41 10.25
C PRO A 82 19.79 -10.67 9.49
N GLY A 83 19.58 -9.40 9.10
CA GLY A 83 20.59 -8.62 8.38
C GLY A 83 20.05 -7.38 7.67
N VAL A 84 20.83 -6.86 6.72
CA VAL A 84 20.47 -5.70 5.90
C VAL A 84 19.52 -6.13 4.77
N ILE A 85 18.43 -5.39 4.59
CA ILE A 85 17.45 -5.64 3.55
C ILE A 85 17.68 -4.64 2.41
N ASN A 86 17.77 -5.13 1.18
CA ASN A 86 17.81 -4.28 -0.01
C ASN A 86 16.39 -3.96 -0.49
N LEU A 87 16.02 -2.68 -0.44
CA LEU A 87 14.71 -2.16 -0.87
C LEU A 87 14.71 -1.59 -2.29
N HIS A 88 15.81 -1.72 -3.04
CA HIS A 88 15.89 -1.20 -4.41
C HIS A 88 14.89 -1.90 -5.32
N VAL A 89 14.10 -1.10 -6.06
CA VAL A 89 13.11 -1.58 -7.03
C VAL A 89 13.80 -2.44 -8.08
N GLY A 90 13.41 -3.70 -8.19
CA GLY A 90 14.02 -4.68 -9.11
C GLY A 90 15.12 -5.56 -8.50
N SER A 91 15.41 -5.43 -7.20
CA SER A 91 16.22 -6.42 -6.51
C SER A 91 15.48 -7.77 -6.51
N LYS A 92 16.10 -8.80 -7.08
CA LYS A 92 15.58 -10.18 -7.04
C LYS A 92 15.99 -10.92 -5.76
N SER A 93 16.72 -10.25 -4.86
CA SER A 93 17.17 -10.84 -3.61
C SER A 93 15.97 -11.03 -2.67
N LYS A 94 15.57 -12.28 -2.44
CA LYS A 94 14.61 -12.62 -1.38
C LYS A 94 15.23 -12.32 -0.02
N THR A 95 14.43 -11.79 0.91
CA THR A 95 14.88 -11.61 2.29
C THR A 95 14.97 -12.97 2.99
N VAL A 96 15.77 -13.06 4.05
CA VAL A 96 15.88 -14.31 4.83
C VAL A 96 14.53 -14.72 5.42
N SER A 97 13.75 -13.75 5.91
CA SER A 97 12.39 -14.02 6.38
C SER A 97 11.47 -14.52 5.27
N GLU A 98 11.66 -14.06 4.04
CA GLU A 98 10.86 -14.53 2.89
C GLU A 98 11.23 -15.95 2.48
N LEU A 99 12.54 -16.27 2.41
CA LEU A 99 13.02 -17.63 2.18
C LEU A 99 12.49 -18.59 3.24
N PHE A 100 12.42 -18.13 4.49
CA PHE A 100 11.83 -18.89 5.59
C PHE A 100 10.34 -19.18 5.37
N THR A 101 9.56 -18.15 5.06
CA THR A 101 8.13 -18.29 4.80
C THR A 101 7.86 -19.22 3.61
N GLU A 102 8.60 -19.09 2.51
CA GLU A 102 8.46 -19.93 1.32
C GLU A 102 8.81 -21.40 1.63
N THR A 103 9.92 -21.64 2.34
CA THR A 103 10.31 -22.98 2.76
C THR A 103 9.29 -23.60 3.71
N TYR A 104 8.73 -22.80 4.62
CA TYR A 104 7.66 -23.25 5.52
C TYR A 104 6.40 -23.63 4.77
N GLN A 105 5.99 -22.84 3.79
CA GLN A 105 4.83 -23.15 2.96
C GLN A 105 5.05 -24.43 2.14
N ARG A 106 6.24 -24.62 1.57
CA ARG A 106 6.62 -25.85 0.86
C ARG A 106 6.51 -27.07 1.78
N LEU A 107 7.12 -27.02 2.97
CA LEU A 107 7.08 -28.13 3.93
C LEU A 107 5.67 -28.40 4.46
N LYS A 108 4.85 -27.36 4.63
CA LYS A 108 3.45 -27.51 5.03
C LYS A 108 2.61 -28.23 3.95
N THR A 109 2.93 -28.02 2.68
CA THR A 109 2.28 -28.75 1.57
C THR A 109 2.73 -30.22 1.52
N GLU A 110 4.01 -30.48 1.79
CA GLU A 110 4.56 -31.85 1.77
C GLU A 110 4.12 -32.68 3.00
N LYS A 111 4.03 -32.06 4.18
CA LYS A 111 3.68 -32.69 5.45
C LYS A 111 2.47 -32.01 6.09
N PRO A 112 1.24 -32.29 5.64
CA PRO A 112 0.04 -31.64 6.17
C PRO A 112 -0.32 -32.07 7.61
N GLU A 113 0.16 -33.23 8.07
CA GLU A 113 -0.10 -33.74 9.43
C GLU A 113 0.91 -33.25 10.49
N ALA A 114 1.98 -32.56 10.08
CA ALA A 114 3.02 -32.11 11.00
C ALA A 114 2.56 -30.93 11.87
N THR A 115 3.05 -30.90 13.11
CA THR A 115 2.74 -29.80 14.04
C THR A 115 3.45 -28.52 13.59
N GLU A 116 2.87 -27.34 13.86
CA GLU A 116 3.49 -26.05 13.50
C GLU A 116 4.90 -25.87 14.09
N ASP A 117 5.15 -26.45 15.27
CA ASP A 117 6.46 -26.42 15.92
C ASP A 117 7.48 -27.29 15.19
N GLU A 118 7.09 -28.49 14.77
CA GLU A 118 7.93 -29.41 14.00
C GLU A 118 8.26 -28.82 12.63
N LEU A 119 7.27 -28.23 11.94
CA LEU A 119 7.48 -27.51 10.68
C LEU A 119 8.43 -26.32 10.86
N PHE A 120 8.34 -25.60 11.97
CA PHE A 120 9.23 -24.50 12.26
C PHE A 120 10.66 -24.96 12.54
N GLU A 121 10.87 -26.12 13.19
CA GLU A 121 12.21 -26.67 13.39
C GLU A 121 12.79 -27.24 12.10
N ASP A 122 12.00 -28.01 11.33
CA ASP A 122 12.39 -28.56 10.03
C ASP A 122 12.83 -27.46 9.06
N THR A 123 12.06 -26.37 8.96
CA THR A 123 12.43 -25.21 8.14
C THR A 123 13.75 -24.58 8.56
N THR A 124 14.04 -24.53 9.86
CA THR A 124 15.31 -23.98 10.35
C THR A 124 16.48 -24.87 9.99
N ASN A 125 16.30 -26.19 10.05
CA ASN A 125 17.32 -27.15 9.67
C ASN A 125 17.64 -27.03 8.16
N VAL A 126 16.61 -26.99 7.32
CA VAL A 126 16.76 -26.82 5.86
C VAL A 126 17.50 -25.53 5.52
N LEU A 127 17.16 -24.41 6.14
CA LEU A 127 17.85 -23.14 5.84
C LEU A 127 19.29 -23.10 6.35
N VAL A 128 19.59 -23.81 7.45
CA VAL A 128 20.96 -23.94 7.95
C VAL A 128 21.79 -24.82 7.01
N GLU A 129 21.20 -25.89 6.45
CA GLU A 129 21.81 -26.72 5.40
C GLU A 129 22.09 -25.90 4.12
N ASP A 130 21.18 -24.99 3.75
CA ASP A 130 21.36 -24.01 2.66
C ASP A 130 22.43 -22.93 2.97
N GLY A 131 23.05 -22.96 4.16
CA GLY A 131 24.13 -22.09 4.58
C GLY A 131 23.70 -20.75 5.18
N ILE A 132 22.41 -20.57 5.47
CA ILE A 132 21.88 -19.34 6.07
C ILE A 132 22.10 -19.36 7.59
N ARG A 133 22.78 -18.33 8.10
CA ARG A 133 23.08 -18.21 9.53
C ARG A 133 21.91 -17.57 10.30
N LEU A 134 21.13 -18.40 10.98
CA LEU A 134 20.04 -17.95 11.86
C LEU A 134 20.52 -17.86 13.32
N ARG A 135 20.65 -16.63 13.85
CA ARG A 135 21.04 -16.41 15.24
C ARG A 135 19.80 -16.13 16.10
N LYS A 136 19.56 -16.94 17.13
CA LYS A 136 18.46 -16.69 18.08
C LYS A 136 18.69 -15.39 18.85
N ARG A 137 17.63 -14.61 19.04
CA ARG A 137 17.63 -13.39 19.85
C ARG A 137 17.82 -13.76 21.32
N ARG A 138 18.72 -13.06 22.02
CA ARG A 138 18.85 -13.19 23.48
C ARG A 138 17.61 -12.57 24.12
N THR A 139 16.82 -13.37 24.82
CA THR A 139 15.73 -12.87 25.67
C THR A 139 16.37 -12.15 26.85
N GLN A 140 16.24 -10.82 26.93
CA GLN A 140 16.53 -10.12 28.17
C GLN A 140 15.44 -10.55 29.16
N GLN A 141 15.80 -11.36 30.14
CA GLN A 141 14.95 -11.55 31.32
C GLN A 141 14.84 -10.17 31.97
N LYS A 142 13.67 -9.55 31.89
CA LYS A 142 13.31 -8.46 32.79
C LYS A 142 13.33 -9.05 34.19
N GLN A 143 14.32 -8.66 35.00
CA GLN A 143 14.21 -8.78 36.44
C GLN A 143 13.15 -7.77 36.86
N ASP A 144 12.01 -8.28 37.31
CA ASP A 144 11.01 -7.50 38.06
C ASP A 144 11.52 -7.19 39.47
#